data_AF-A0A359KM58-F1
#
_entry.id   AF-A0A359KM58-F1
#
_cell.length_a   1.000
_cell.length_b   1.000
_cell.length_c   1.000
_cell.angle_alpha   90.00
_cell.angle_beta   90.00
_cell.angle_gamma   90.00
#
_symmetry.space_group_name_H-M   'P 1'
#
loop_
_entity.id
_entity.type
_entity.pdbx_description
1 polymer ?
#
loop_
_entity_poly.entity_id
_entity_poly.type
_entity_poly.pdbx_seq_one_letter_code
_entity_poly.pdbx_strand_id
1 'polypeptide(L)'
;MTRLPLAGRLATLLLLVVVGASLLPSPANAAEPQDGNPFIYGIAAHAWWLDPDVYGSQLLPALDDLNVTTVRLSIDWRRFEPTQGTFDWRLYDDVLGELARRNIVVVADFNTIPGWASVDKPGCDSALTEIYLCGLREDMAPAFQNAVRAAVSRYAWIEHWEFWNEPEMWQLLGQDATVYLRNLRMFYDVAHAVNPEIVVAAQTLVGSEYMDWIYNLSEAWYGNGNEPWDAVSIHPYNWYFIAGPGIEPEEISYRRIGDLRNLMVA
;
A
#
# COMPACT_ATOMS: atom_id res chain seq x y z
N MET A 1 -37.49 52.03 58.65
CA MET A 1 -38.26 50.82 59.00
C MET A 1 -38.82 50.20 57.72
N THR A 2 -38.23 49.07 57.32
CA THR A 2 -38.86 47.90 56.65
C THR A 2 -39.81 48.00 55.44
N ARG A 3 -39.36 47.31 54.36
CA ARG A 3 -40.07 46.46 53.35
C ARG A 3 -40.85 47.20 52.23
N LEU A 4 -40.93 46.75 50.96
CA LEU A 4 -40.79 45.47 50.24
C LEU A 4 -40.31 45.71 48.78
N PRO A 5 -39.88 44.68 48.01
CA PRO A 5 -39.41 44.82 46.62
C PRO A 5 -40.53 44.66 45.58
N LEU A 6 -40.40 45.32 44.43
CA LEU A 6 -41.20 45.05 43.23
C LEU A 6 -40.34 44.39 42.16
N ALA A 7 -40.73 43.18 41.77
CA ALA A 7 -40.25 42.48 40.59
C ALA A 7 -41.36 42.45 39.54
N GLY A 8 -40.96 42.59 38.27
CA GLY A 8 -41.61 41.93 37.15
C GLY A 8 -42.42 42.81 36.21
N ARG A 9 -41.86 43.10 35.03
CA ARG A 9 -42.19 42.43 33.75
C ARG A 9 -41.75 43.33 32.58
N LEU A 10 -40.66 42.95 31.89
CA LEU A 10 -40.45 43.31 30.49
C LEU A 10 -40.40 42.02 29.69
N ALA A 11 -41.26 41.94 28.68
CA ALA A 11 -41.30 40.88 27.70
C ALA A 11 -40.29 41.20 26.59
N THR A 12 -39.42 40.24 26.29
CA THR A 12 -38.52 40.29 25.13
C THR A 12 -38.91 39.17 24.19
N LEU A 13 -39.33 39.52 22.97
CA LEU A 13 -39.54 38.59 21.86
C LEU A 13 -38.21 37.90 21.51
N LEU A 14 -38.20 36.56 21.49
CA LEU A 14 -37.12 35.79 20.84
C LEU A 14 -37.47 35.58 19.37
N LEU A 15 -36.58 36.05 18.49
CA LEU A 15 -36.53 35.65 17.08
C LEU A 15 -35.88 34.26 17.00
N LEU A 16 -36.61 33.27 16.50
CA LEU A 16 -36.05 31.95 16.14
C LEU A 16 -35.42 32.05 14.75
N VAL A 17 -34.09 32.04 14.70
CA VAL A 17 -33.33 31.81 13.47
C VAL A 17 -33.22 30.30 13.27
N VAL A 18 -33.97 29.76 12.30
CA VAL A 18 -33.80 28.37 11.85
C VAL A 18 -32.58 28.34 10.93
N VAL A 19 -31.44 27.87 11.46
CA VAL A 19 -30.29 27.50 10.63
C VAL A 19 -30.60 26.13 10.03
N GLY A 20 -30.86 26.11 8.72
CA GLY A 20 -30.98 24.87 7.97
C GLY A 20 -29.63 24.17 7.93
N ALA A 21 -29.48 23.08 8.69
CA ALA A 21 -28.36 22.18 8.57
C ALA A 21 -28.46 21.48 7.21
N SER A 22 -27.58 21.84 6.28
CA SER A 22 -27.32 21.08 5.06
C SER A 22 -26.83 19.69 5.44
N LEU A 23 -27.67 18.68 5.20
CA LEU A 23 -27.32 17.26 5.29
C LEU A 23 -26.28 16.97 4.21
N LEU A 24 -25.00 17.05 4.56
CA LEU A 24 -23.98 16.34 3.82
C LEU A 24 -24.26 14.84 4.00
N PRO A 25 -24.23 14.02 2.94
CA PRO A 25 -24.31 12.58 3.11
C PRO A 25 -23.14 12.15 4.00
N SER A 26 -23.44 11.48 5.10
CA SER A 26 -22.43 10.75 5.87
C SER A 26 -21.66 9.84 4.91
N PRO A 27 -20.34 9.68 5.07
CA PRO A 27 -19.64 8.61 4.39
C PRO A 27 -20.41 7.33 4.71
N ALA A 28 -20.84 6.61 3.67
CA ALA A 28 -21.48 5.33 3.87
C ALA A 28 -20.56 4.53 4.77
N ASN A 29 -21.05 4.10 5.93
CA ASN A 29 -20.33 3.14 6.76
C ASN A 29 -19.95 1.98 5.84
N ALA A 30 -18.66 1.83 5.56
CA ALA A 30 -18.14 0.59 5.01
C ALA A 30 -18.69 -0.51 5.93
N ALA A 31 -19.37 -1.49 5.34
CA ALA A 31 -19.90 -2.60 6.12
C ALA A 31 -18.73 -3.23 6.89
N GLU A 32 -18.88 -3.40 8.20
CA GLU A 32 -17.90 -4.16 8.98
C GLU A 32 -17.71 -5.54 8.31
N PRO A 33 -16.46 -6.01 8.14
CA PRO A 33 -16.21 -7.33 7.59
C PRO A 33 -17.03 -8.36 8.37
N GLN A 34 -17.83 -9.17 7.67
CA GLN A 34 -18.61 -10.21 8.33
C GLN A 34 -17.65 -11.17 9.05
N ASP A 35 -17.83 -11.32 10.37
CA ASP A 35 -17.17 -12.34 11.16
C ASP A 35 -17.35 -13.72 10.50
N GLY A 36 -16.23 -14.41 10.23
CA GLY A 36 -16.26 -15.84 9.91
C GLY A 36 -15.31 -16.34 8.83
N ASN A 37 -14.63 -15.47 8.09
CA ASN A 37 -13.48 -15.90 7.29
C ASN A 37 -12.38 -14.81 7.26
N PRO A 38 -11.28 -14.97 8.01
CA PRO A 38 -10.18 -14.00 8.04
C PRO A 38 -9.34 -14.02 6.75
N PHE A 39 -9.62 -14.93 5.81
CA PHE A 39 -8.92 -15.00 4.55
C PHE A 39 -9.53 -14.02 3.55
N ILE A 40 -8.77 -12.97 3.28
CA ILE A 40 -8.85 -12.19 2.06
C ILE A 40 -8.82 -13.17 0.87
N TYR A 41 -9.95 -13.32 0.16
CA TYR A 41 -9.96 -13.95 -1.16
C TYR A 41 -9.45 -12.92 -2.17
N GLY A 42 -8.13 -12.86 -2.24
CA GLY A 42 -7.40 -11.89 -3.02
C GLY A 42 -6.91 -12.45 -4.35
N ILE A 43 -6.82 -11.59 -5.36
CA ILE A 43 -6.08 -11.85 -6.60
C ILE A 43 -4.99 -10.80 -6.76
N ALA A 44 -3.80 -11.24 -7.19
CA ALA A 44 -2.76 -10.32 -7.66
C ALA A 44 -3.06 -9.91 -9.12
N ALA A 45 -2.96 -8.62 -9.40
CA ALA A 45 -3.16 -8.04 -10.72
C ALA A 45 -2.15 -6.92 -10.97
N HIS A 46 -2.15 -6.40 -12.19
CA HIS A 46 -1.49 -5.15 -12.49
C HIS A 46 -2.48 -4.14 -13.02
N ALA A 47 -2.26 -2.86 -12.73
CA ALA A 47 -3.16 -1.80 -13.17
C ALA A 47 -3.38 -1.80 -14.69
N TRP A 48 -2.34 -2.03 -15.49
CA TRP A 48 -2.46 -2.06 -16.97
C TRP A 48 -3.25 -3.26 -17.52
N TRP A 49 -3.38 -4.36 -16.77
CA TRP A 49 -4.29 -5.45 -17.16
C TRP A 49 -5.72 -5.10 -16.83
N LEU A 50 -5.96 -4.45 -15.68
CA LEU A 50 -7.28 -4.00 -15.26
C LEU A 50 -7.75 -2.71 -15.95
N ASP A 51 -6.89 -2.05 -16.73
CA ASP A 51 -7.22 -0.87 -17.52
C ASP A 51 -8.49 -1.14 -18.35
N PRO A 52 -9.58 -0.37 -18.14
CA PRO A 52 -10.81 -0.50 -18.92
C PRO A 52 -10.61 -0.44 -20.43
N ASP A 53 -9.59 0.29 -20.90
CA ASP A 53 -9.26 0.44 -22.31
C ASP A 53 -8.46 -0.74 -22.89
N VAL A 54 -8.00 -1.68 -22.05
CA VAL A 54 -7.16 -2.82 -22.48
C VAL A 54 -7.88 -4.16 -22.25
N TYR A 55 -7.96 -4.64 -21.00
CA TYR A 55 -8.67 -5.89 -20.66
C TYR A 55 -9.68 -5.72 -19.52
N GLY A 56 -9.84 -4.51 -18.97
CA GLY A 56 -10.72 -4.25 -17.83
C GLY A 56 -12.17 -4.63 -18.10
N SER A 57 -12.67 -4.49 -19.34
CA SER A 57 -14.02 -4.93 -19.72
C SER A 57 -14.27 -6.44 -19.55
N GLN A 58 -13.21 -7.25 -19.52
CA GLN A 58 -13.29 -8.70 -19.27
C GLN A 58 -12.88 -9.05 -17.84
N LEU A 59 -11.81 -8.46 -17.34
CA LEU A 59 -11.24 -8.81 -16.05
C LEU A 59 -12.02 -8.23 -14.87
N LEU A 60 -12.56 -7.01 -14.97
CA LEU A 60 -13.33 -6.42 -13.88
C LEU A 60 -14.62 -7.18 -13.58
N PRO A 61 -15.44 -7.60 -14.58
CA PRO A 61 -16.58 -8.50 -14.31
C PRO A 61 -16.16 -9.85 -13.75
N ALA A 62 -14.99 -10.38 -14.13
CA ALA A 62 -14.49 -11.64 -13.57
C ALA A 62 -14.19 -11.53 -12.06
N LEU A 63 -13.80 -10.35 -11.56
CA LEU A 63 -13.66 -10.13 -10.12
C LEU A 63 -15.01 -10.29 -9.40
N ASP A 64 -16.08 -9.79 -10.01
CA ASP A 64 -17.44 -9.89 -9.48
C ASP A 64 -17.92 -11.36 -9.50
N ASP A 65 -17.72 -12.07 -10.62
CA ASP A 65 -18.11 -13.48 -10.77
C ASP A 65 -17.40 -14.42 -9.78
N LEU A 66 -16.15 -14.08 -9.41
CA LEU A 66 -15.34 -14.84 -8.46
C LEU A 66 -15.56 -14.40 -7.00
N ASN A 67 -16.38 -13.40 -6.74
CA ASN A 67 -16.54 -12.76 -5.42
C ASN A 67 -15.20 -12.35 -4.79
N VAL A 68 -14.31 -11.75 -5.59
CA VAL A 68 -13.03 -11.24 -5.11
C VAL A 68 -13.26 -10.10 -4.13
N THR A 69 -12.64 -10.18 -2.95
CA THR A 69 -12.77 -9.14 -1.91
C THR A 69 -11.53 -8.26 -1.80
N THR A 70 -10.41 -8.67 -2.38
CA THR A 70 -9.17 -7.90 -2.36
C THR A 70 -8.40 -8.04 -3.65
N VAL A 71 -7.75 -6.97 -4.07
CA VAL A 71 -6.81 -6.99 -5.18
C VAL A 71 -5.47 -6.44 -4.71
N ARG A 72 -4.39 -7.21 -4.95
CA ARG A 72 -3.02 -6.70 -4.81
C ARG A 72 -2.54 -6.20 -6.17
N LEU A 73 -2.08 -4.96 -6.25
CA LEU A 73 -1.53 -4.39 -7.49
C LEU A 73 -0.47 -3.32 -7.25
N SER A 74 0.34 -3.08 -8.28
CA SER A 74 1.44 -2.12 -8.22
C SER A 74 1.01 -0.71 -8.63
N ILE A 75 1.42 0.28 -7.84
CA ILE A 75 1.41 1.71 -8.18
C ILE A 75 2.84 2.11 -8.52
N ASP A 76 3.12 2.18 -9.82
CA ASP A 76 4.45 2.34 -10.39
C ASP A 76 4.83 3.82 -10.45
N TRP A 77 5.84 4.23 -9.67
CA TRP A 77 6.38 5.58 -9.72
C TRP A 77 6.80 6.01 -11.12
N ARG A 78 7.47 5.12 -11.87
CA ARG A 78 7.84 5.39 -13.27
C ARG A 78 6.64 5.75 -14.15
N ARG A 79 5.48 5.15 -13.87
CA ARG A 79 4.28 5.33 -14.69
C ARG A 79 3.51 6.58 -14.29
N PHE A 80 3.28 6.78 -13.00
CA PHE A 80 2.49 7.93 -12.57
C PHE A 80 3.29 9.23 -12.54
N GLU A 81 4.63 9.20 -12.59
CA GLU A 81 5.49 10.38 -12.69
C GLU A 81 6.54 10.23 -13.83
N PRO A 82 6.10 10.23 -15.10
CA PRO A 82 6.97 9.98 -16.24
C PRO A 82 8.09 11.02 -16.39
N THR A 83 7.86 12.23 -15.89
CA THR A 83 8.85 13.31 -15.77
C THR A 83 8.72 13.97 -14.41
N GLN A 84 9.85 14.36 -13.80
CA GLN A 84 9.88 14.92 -12.47
C GLN A 84 8.84 16.05 -12.27
N GLY A 85 7.99 15.90 -11.26
CA GLY A 85 6.94 16.84 -10.88
C GLY A 85 5.69 16.83 -11.76
N THR A 86 5.64 16.03 -12.82
CA THR A 86 4.47 15.92 -13.69
C THR A 86 3.83 14.56 -13.50
N PHE A 87 2.65 14.56 -12.88
CA PHE A 87 1.92 13.34 -12.57
C PHE A 87 0.88 13.00 -13.64
N ASP A 88 0.83 11.73 -14.05
CA ASP A 88 -0.23 11.15 -14.87
C ASP A 88 -0.94 10.04 -14.07
N TRP A 89 -2.13 10.36 -13.58
CA TRP A 89 -2.92 9.45 -12.76
C TRP A 89 -3.97 8.66 -13.54
N ARG A 90 -4.15 8.90 -14.85
CA ARG A 90 -5.31 8.39 -15.60
C ARG A 90 -5.54 6.89 -15.41
N LEU A 91 -4.52 6.07 -15.66
CA LEU A 91 -4.61 4.62 -15.48
C LEU A 91 -5.05 4.24 -14.06
N TYR A 92 -4.41 4.85 -13.06
CA TYR A 92 -4.65 4.52 -11.66
C TYR A 92 -6.01 5.02 -11.18
N ASP A 93 -6.45 6.21 -11.61
CA ASP A 93 -7.78 6.74 -11.31
C ASP A 93 -8.88 5.84 -11.87
N ASP A 94 -8.72 5.38 -13.12
CA ASP A 94 -9.69 4.50 -13.77
C ASP A 94 -9.75 3.14 -13.06
N VAL A 95 -8.60 2.48 -12.88
CA VAL A 95 -8.53 1.14 -12.28
C VAL A 95 -8.92 1.15 -10.80
N LEU A 96 -8.30 2.02 -9.99
CA LEU A 96 -8.59 2.08 -8.56
C LEU A 96 -10.01 2.59 -8.31
N GLY A 97 -10.57 3.45 -9.19
CA GLY A 97 -11.96 3.85 -9.15
C GLY A 97 -12.94 2.70 -9.42
N GLU A 98 -12.60 1.78 -10.32
CA GLU A 98 -13.38 0.55 -10.56
C GLU A 98 -13.33 -0.42 -9.37
N LEU A 99 -12.18 -0.57 -8.73
CA LEU A 99 -12.02 -1.41 -7.53
C LEU A 99 -12.77 -0.81 -6.32
N ALA A 100 -12.66 0.50 -6.11
CA ALA A 100 -13.38 1.19 -5.05
C ALA A 100 -14.90 1.05 -5.19
N ARG A 101 -15.43 1.17 -6.42
CA ARG A 101 -16.88 0.97 -6.69
C ARG A 101 -17.38 -0.44 -6.39
N ARG A 102 -16.49 -1.43 -6.40
CA ARG A 102 -16.79 -2.83 -6.05
C ARG A 102 -16.62 -3.12 -4.56
N ASN A 103 -16.21 -2.12 -3.75
CA ASN A 103 -15.80 -2.31 -2.37
C ASN A 103 -14.68 -3.36 -2.22
N ILE A 104 -13.80 -3.45 -3.23
CA ILE A 104 -12.62 -4.31 -3.18
C ILE A 104 -11.55 -3.60 -2.36
N VAL A 105 -11.03 -4.30 -1.34
CA VAL A 105 -9.86 -3.84 -0.59
C VAL A 105 -8.65 -3.86 -1.52
N VAL A 106 -7.80 -2.83 -1.45
CA VAL A 106 -6.56 -2.78 -2.24
C VAL A 106 -5.36 -2.97 -1.33
N VAL A 107 -4.47 -3.87 -1.73
CA VAL A 107 -3.10 -3.94 -1.22
C VAL A 107 -2.19 -3.37 -2.30
N ALA A 108 -1.72 -2.15 -2.13
CA ALA A 108 -0.93 -1.46 -3.14
C ALA A 108 0.56 -1.63 -2.89
N ASP A 109 1.31 -2.19 -3.85
CA ASP A 109 2.77 -2.10 -3.80
C ASP A 109 3.26 -0.81 -4.47
N PHE A 110 3.98 0.04 -3.74
CA PHE A 110 4.66 1.20 -4.32
C PHE A 110 5.98 0.74 -4.91
N ASN A 111 6.13 0.89 -6.23
CA ASN A 111 7.21 0.21 -6.95
C ASN A 111 7.74 1.01 -8.14
N THR A 112 8.82 0.51 -8.73
CA THR A 112 9.60 1.10 -9.83
C THR A 112 10.24 2.43 -9.46
N ILE A 113 11.26 2.81 -10.23
CA ILE A 113 11.87 4.13 -10.17
C ILE A 113 11.83 4.68 -11.61
N PRO A 114 11.44 5.93 -11.85
CA PRO A 114 11.56 6.50 -13.18
C PRO A 114 13.04 6.67 -13.54
N GLY A 115 13.41 6.48 -14.81
CA GLY A 115 14.80 6.61 -15.22
C GLY A 115 15.43 7.98 -14.92
N TRP A 116 14.64 9.06 -14.82
CA TRP A 116 15.15 10.38 -14.41
C TRP A 116 15.63 10.43 -12.94
N ALA A 117 15.08 9.58 -12.08
CA ALA A 117 15.46 9.43 -10.67
C ALA A 117 16.51 8.34 -10.43
N SER A 118 16.81 7.52 -11.44
CA SER A 118 17.73 6.40 -11.34
C SER A 118 19.21 6.82 -11.42
N VAL A 119 20.10 5.99 -10.87
CA VAL A 119 21.55 6.03 -11.09
C VAL A 119 21.94 5.66 -12.53
N ASP A 120 21.14 4.82 -13.19
CA ASP A 120 21.25 4.47 -14.61
C ASP A 120 19.88 4.66 -15.28
N LYS A 121 19.77 5.72 -16.08
CA LYS A 121 18.54 6.05 -16.79
C LYS A 121 18.19 5.03 -17.89
N PRO A 122 19.07 4.76 -18.88
CA PRO A 122 18.76 3.78 -19.94
C PRO A 122 18.44 2.39 -19.40
N GLY A 123 19.17 1.94 -18.38
CA GLY A 123 18.95 0.65 -17.74
C GLY A 123 17.62 0.57 -17.02
N CYS A 124 17.20 1.64 -16.35
CA CYS A 124 15.93 1.69 -15.62
C CYS A 124 14.70 1.96 -16.52
N ASP A 125 14.88 2.57 -17.69
CA ASP A 125 13.78 2.75 -18.66
C ASP A 125 13.43 1.45 -19.43
N SER A 126 14.16 0.34 -19.20
CA SER A 126 13.95 -0.95 -19.88
C SER A 126 13.60 -2.06 -18.88
N ALA A 127 12.45 -2.71 -19.09
CA ALA A 127 11.99 -3.84 -18.29
C ALA A 127 12.96 -5.05 -18.30
N LEU A 128 13.80 -5.17 -19.34
CA LEU A 128 14.78 -6.26 -19.44
C LEU A 128 16.01 -6.05 -18.54
N THR A 129 16.23 -4.82 -18.10
CA THR A 129 17.48 -4.41 -17.43
C THR A 129 17.24 -3.72 -16.09
N GLU A 130 16.01 -3.30 -15.80
CA GLU A 130 15.69 -2.54 -14.58
C GLU A 130 16.07 -3.27 -13.30
N ILE A 131 15.89 -4.59 -13.25
CA ILE A 131 16.23 -5.40 -12.08
C ILE A 131 17.74 -5.37 -11.74
N TYR A 132 18.60 -5.11 -12.73
CA TYR A 132 20.06 -5.07 -12.58
C TYR A 132 20.61 -3.65 -12.44
N LEU A 133 19.97 -2.68 -13.10
CA LEU A 133 20.53 -1.35 -13.30
C LEU A 133 19.70 -0.23 -12.66
N CYS A 134 18.48 -0.50 -12.21
CA CYS A 134 17.66 0.52 -11.60
C CYS A 134 17.91 0.63 -10.09
N GLY A 135 18.35 1.81 -9.66
CA GLY A 135 18.56 2.15 -8.26
C GLY A 135 18.33 3.64 -8.03
N LEU A 136 17.75 4.00 -6.89
CA LEU A 136 17.42 5.39 -6.57
C LEU A 136 18.71 6.19 -6.37
N ARG A 137 18.86 7.29 -7.10
CA ARG A 137 20.00 8.21 -6.91
C ARG A 137 19.81 9.00 -5.61
N GLU A 138 20.89 9.21 -4.85
CA GLU A 138 20.79 9.81 -3.50
C GLU A 138 20.20 11.23 -3.50
N ASP A 139 20.50 12.06 -4.50
CA ASP A 139 19.94 13.41 -4.68
C ASP A 139 18.44 13.41 -5.02
N MET A 140 17.87 12.25 -5.37
CA MET A 140 16.48 12.09 -5.76
C MET A 140 15.58 11.61 -4.61
N ALA A 141 16.12 11.47 -3.39
CA ALA A 141 15.33 11.18 -2.19
C ALA A 141 14.15 12.16 -1.98
N PRO A 142 14.29 13.51 -2.17
CA PRO A 142 13.15 14.42 -2.06
C PRO A 142 12.07 14.17 -3.12
N ALA A 143 12.46 13.77 -4.32
CA ALA A 143 11.52 13.46 -5.40
C ALA A 143 10.76 12.15 -5.11
N PHE A 144 11.46 11.12 -4.62
CA PHE A 144 10.84 9.90 -4.13
C PHE A 144 9.81 10.19 -3.02
N GLN A 145 10.19 10.96 -2.00
CA GLN A 145 9.27 11.34 -0.91
C GLN A 145 8.06 12.13 -1.41
N ASN A 146 8.23 13.02 -2.39
CA ASN A 146 7.12 13.74 -3.00
C ASN A 146 6.18 12.81 -3.76
N ALA A 147 6.72 11.82 -4.47
CA ALA A 147 5.95 10.82 -5.20
C ALA A 147 5.14 9.91 -4.26
N VAL A 148 5.77 9.43 -3.17
CA VAL A 148 5.08 8.67 -2.13
C VAL A 148 3.95 9.50 -1.53
N ARG A 149 4.24 10.77 -1.16
CA ARG A 149 3.22 11.68 -0.62
C ARG A 149 2.07 11.88 -1.60
N ALA A 150 2.36 12.07 -2.88
CA ALA A 150 1.35 12.26 -3.91
C ALA A 150 0.46 11.02 -4.09
N ALA A 151 1.05 9.82 -4.18
CA ALA A 151 0.32 8.57 -4.32
C ALA A 151 -0.56 8.27 -3.09
N VAL A 152 0.04 8.29 -1.89
CA VAL A 152 -0.66 7.98 -0.64
C VAL A 152 -1.75 9.00 -0.34
N SER A 153 -1.52 10.30 -0.59
CA SER A 153 -2.56 11.33 -0.38
C SER A 153 -3.69 11.21 -1.38
N ARG A 154 -3.39 10.86 -2.64
CA ARG A 154 -4.39 10.73 -3.70
C ARG A 154 -5.31 9.55 -3.45
N TYR A 155 -4.75 8.44 -2.99
CA TYR A 155 -5.49 7.21 -2.69
C TYR A 155 -5.55 6.95 -1.18
N ALA A 156 -5.90 7.98 -0.41
CA ALA A 156 -5.93 7.93 1.06
C ALA A 156 -6.90 6.89 1.66
N TRP A 157 -7.76 6.28 0.83
CA TRP A 157 -8.65 5.19 1.21
C TRP A 157 -7.97 3.82 1.15
N ILE A 158 -6.77 3.71 0.56
CA ILE A 158 -5.98 2.48 0.57
C ILE A 158 -5.26 2.40 1.91
N GLU A 159 -5.65 1.40 2.72
CA GLU A 159 -5.13 1.18 4.08
C GLU A 159 -3.89 0.28 4.09
N HIS A 160 -3.66 -0.52 3.05
CA HIS A 160 -2.57 -1.49 3.00
C HIS A 160 -1.60 -1.19 1.88
N TRP A 161 -0.35 -0.93 2.25
CA TRP A 161 0.73 -0.64 1.32
C TRP A 161 1.88 -1.61 1.53
N GLU A 162 2.47 -2.08 0.43
CA GLU A 162 3.76 -2.76 0.44
C GLU A 162 4.81 -1.82 -0.12
N PHE A 163 5.99 -1.77 0.50
CA PHE A 163 7.12 -1.12 -0.15
C PHE A 163 7.88 -2.13 -0.99
N TRP A 164 7.77 -1.93 -2.31
CA TRP A 164 8.41 -2.70 -3.37
C TRP A 164 7.86 -4.12 -3.60
N ASN A 165 8.30 -4.74 -4.71
CA ASN A 165 8.04 -6.13 -5.04
C ASN A 165 9.35 -6.92 -5.14
N GLU A 166 9.51 -7.94 -4.31
CA GLU A 166 10.62 -8.90 -4.30
C GLU A 166 11.98 -8.19 -4.27
N PRO A 167 12.23 -7.29 -3.30
CA PRO A 167 13.39 -6.39 -3.31
C PRO A 167 14.71 -7.15 -3.41
N GLU A 168 14.83 -8.34 -2.82
CA GLU A 168 16.02 -9.16 -2.86
C GLU A 168 16.42 -9.63 -4.28
N MET A 169 15.49 -9.57 -5.25
CA MET A 169 15.84 -9.84 -6.65
C MET A 169 16.53 -8.66 -7.34
N TRP A 170 16.38 -7.44 -6.81
CA TRP A 170 16.87 -6.21 -7.41
C TRP A 170 18.30 -5.89 -6.99
N GLN A 171 19.22 -5.88 -7.95
CA GLN A 171 20.66 -5.75 -7.71
C GLN A 171 21.05 -4.44 -7.02
N LEU A 172 20.41 -3.33 -7.38
CA LEU A 172 20.69 -2.00 -6.81
C LEU A 172 19.64 -1.53 -5.80
N LEU A 173 18.79 -2.43 -5.31
CA LEU A 173 17.81 -2.12 -4.28
C LEU A 173 17.88 -3.07 -3.09
N GLY A 174 17.63 -4.38 -3.27
CA GLY A 174 17.46 -5.28 -2.12
C GLY A 174 18.46 -6.42 -2.02
N GLN A 175 19.32 -6.66 -3.01
CA GLN A 175 20.50 -7.51 -2.80
C GLN A 175 21.43 -6.92 -1.73
N ASP A 176 21.53 -5.58 -1.68
CA ASP A 176 22.02 -4.86 -0.52
C ASP A 176 20.83 -4.46 0.37
N ALA A 177 20.61 -5.23 1.44
CA ALA A 177 19.56 -4.99 2.42
C ALA A 177 19.59 -3.57 3.03
N THR A 178 20.76 -2.92 3.07
CA THR A 178 20.91 -1.56 3.60
C THR A 178 20.25 -0.51 2.70
N VAL A 179 20.22 -0.74 1.39
CA VAL A 179 19.56 0.16 0.43
C VAL A 179 18.05 -0.01 0.52
N TYR A 180 17.56 -1.26 0.58
CA TYR A 180 16.13 -1.53 0.76
C TYR A 180 15.60 -0.93 2.06
N LEU A 181 16.26 -1.17 3.21
CA LEU A 181 15.81 -0.65 4.50
C LEU A 181 15.77 0.87 4.54
N ARG A 182 16.76 1.55 3.92
CA ARG A 182 16.78 3.02 3.83
C ARG A 182 15.58 3.56 3.03
N ASN A 183 15.27 2.92 1.91
CA ASN A 183 14.15 3.34 1.05
C ASN A 183 12.80 3.00 1.68
N LEU A 184 12.68 1.83 2.34
CA LEU A 184 11.51 1.44 3.13
C LEU A 184 11.25 2.47 4.23
N ARG A 185 12.30 2.89 4.96
CA ARG A 185 12.18 3.94 5.99
C ARG A 185 11.63 5.24 5.42
N MET A 186 12.14 5.70 4.27
CA MET A 186 11.62 6.90 3.61
C MET A 186 10.15 6.76 3.20
N PHE A 187 9.76 5.60 2.68
CA PHE A 187 8.37 5.32 2.33
C PHE A 187 7.48 5.35 3.59
N TYR A 188 7.87 4.61 4.62
CA TYR A 188 7.16 4.47 5.89
C TYR A 188 6.90 5.83 6.56
N ASP A 189 7.95 6.65 6.72
CA ASP A 189 7.85 7.96 7.37
C ASP A 189 6.90 8.89 6.60
N VAL A 190 6.95 8.88 5.27
CA VAL A 190 6.06 9.72 4.44
C VAL A 190 4.63 9.23 4.49
N ALA A 191 4.40 7.91 4.38
CA ALA A 191 3.07 7.31 4.43
C ALA A 191 2.38 7.62 5.76
N HIS A 192 3.05 7.38 6.89
CA HIS A 192 2.52 7.66 8.22
C HIS A 192 2.34 9.16 8.50
N ALA A 193 3.15 10.02 7.89
CA ALA A 193 2.94 11.47 7.97
C ALA A 193 1.70 11.93 7.17
N VAL A 194 1.24 11.17 6.17
CA VAL A 194 -0.01 11.43 5.44
C VAL A 194 -1.20 10.85 6.19
N ASN A 195 -1.11 9.58 6.60
CA ASN A 195 -2.13 8.89 7.37
C ASN A 195 -1.46 7.90 8.34
N PRO A 196 -1.54 8.15 9.67
CA PRO A 196 -0.91 7.29 10.67
C PRO A 196 -1.57 5.91 10.84
N GLU A 197 -2.74 5.68 10.25
CA GLU A 197 -3.47 4.40 10.34
C GLU A 197 -3.16 3.45 9.16
N ILE A 198 -2.34 3.87 8.20
CA ILE A 198 -1.94 3.00 7.09
C ILE A 198 -1.02 1.90 7.61
N VAL A 199 -1.25 0.67 7.15
CA VAL A 199 -0.34 -0.46 7.36
C VAL A 199 0.66 -0.49 6.21
N VAL A 200 1.95 -0.37 6.55
CA VAL A 200 3.06 -0.52 5.61
C VAL A 200 3.76 -1.86 5.83
N ALA A 201 3.83 -2.69 4.79
CA ALA A 201 4.53 -3.96 4.82
C ALA A 201 5.93 -3.88 4.21
N ALA A 202 6.89 -4.51 4.90
CA ALA A 202 8.14 -4.95 4.28
C ALA A 202 7.83 -6.19 3.42
N GLN A 203 8.31 -6.23 2.18
CA GLN A 203 8.05 -7.33 1.25
C GLN A 203 9.28 -8.25 1.17
N THR A 204 9.03 -9.55 1.07
CA THR A 204 10.05 -10.53 0.71
C THR A 204 9.52 -11.59 -0.26
N LEU A 205 10.34 -11.92 -1.23
CA LEU A 205 10.18 -13.11 -2.03
C LEU A 205 10.56 -14.38 -1.28
N VAL A 206 11.74 -14.42 -0.65
CA VAL A 206 12.34 -15.65 -0.09
C VAL A 206 11.91 -15.94 1.34
N GLY A 207 11.35 -14.97 2.07
CA GLY A 207 10.75 -15.18 3.38
C GLY A 207 11.71 -14.86 4.53
N SER A 208 11.71 -15.74 5.54
CA SER A 208 12.52 -15.60 6.75
C SER A 208 14.00 -15.36 6.47
N GLU A 209 14.53 -15.95 5.40
CA GLU A 209 15.94 -15.91 5.01
C GLU A 209 16.41 -14.50 4.66
N TYR A 210 15.53 -13.64 4.12
CA TYR A 210 15.84 -12.24 3.87
C TYR A 210 15.41 -11.36 5.03
N MET A 211 14.24 -11.63 5.60
CA MET A 211 13.69 -10.81 6.68
C MET A 211 14.51 -10.87 7.96
N ASP A 212 15.18 -11.98 8.28
CA ASP A 212 16.09 -12.06 9.43
C ASP A 212 17.22 -11.00 9.33
N TRP A 213 17.77 -10.79 8.14
CA TRP A 213 18.76 -9.72 7.92
C TRP A 213 18.14 -8.33 8.07
N ILE A 214 16.92 -8.14 7.58
CA ILE A 214 16.21 -6.86 7.67
C ILE A 214 15.87 -6.51 9.12
N TYR A 215 15.41 -7.45 9.93
CA TYR A 215 15.19 -7.27 11.37
C TYR A 215 16.49 -6.91 12.09
N ASN A 216 17.56 -7.70 11.91
CA ASN A 216 18.86 -7.45 12.53
C ASN A 216 19.42 -6.07 12.14
N LEU A 217 19.29 -5.68 10.87
CA LEU A 217 19.74 -4.38 10.39
C LEU A 217 18.90 -3.23 10.97
N SER A 218 17.59 -3.40 11.02
CA SER A 218 16.66 -2.44 11.61
C SER A 218 16.94 -2.23 13.09
N GLU A 219 17.13 -3.30 13.85
CA GLU A 219 17.53 -3.22 15.26
C GLU A 219 18.86 -2.46 15.42
N ALA A 220 19.85 -2.74 14.58
CA ALA A 220 21.14 -2.07 14.62
C ALA A 220 21.08 -0.57 14.30
N TRP A 221 20.16 -0.16 13.40
CA TRP A 221 20.05 1.23 12.92
C TRP A 221 19.08 2.08 13.73
N TYR A 222 17.97 1.48 14.15
CA TYR A 222 16.82 2.18 14.74
C TYR A 222 16.49 1.71 16.16
N GLY A 223 17.06 0.59 16.60
CA GLY A 223 16.77 -0.03 17.89
C GLY A 223 15.56 -0.96 17.85
N ASN A 224 15.57 -1.98 18.70
CA ASN A 224 14.51 -2.99 18.78
C ASN A 224 13.12 -2.36 18.95
N GLY A 225 12.14 -2.81 18.14
CA GLY A 225 10.77 -2.30 18.17
C GLY A 225 10.56 -0.97 17.43
N ASN A 226 11.57 -0.49 16.67
CA ASN A 226 11.46 0.72 15.82
C ASN A 226 11.59 0.38 14.33
N GLU A 227 11.12 -0.81 13.95
CA GLU A 227 11.05 -1.24 12.57
C GLU A 227 10.23 -0.26 11.73
N PRO A 228 10.72 0.16 10.54
CA PRO A 228 9.94 0.99 9.62
C PRO A 228 8.93 0.18 8.79
N TRP A 229 8.18 -0.71 9.44
CA TRP A 229 7.07 -1.46 8.86
C TRP A 229 6.14 -1.97 9.97
N ASP A 230 4.87 -2.17 9.63
CA ASP A 230 3.83 -2.66 10.54
C ASP A 230 3.47 -4.13 10.23
N ALA A 231 3.81 -4.59 9.02
CA ALA A 231 3.53 -5.94 8.55
C ALA A 231 4.68 -6.49 7.68
N VAL A 232 4.60 -7.79 7.36
CA VAL A 232 5.49 -8.42 6.39
C VAL A 232 4.65 -9.16 5.35
N SER A 233 4.93 -8.95 4.07
CA SER A 233 4.31 -9.67 2.95
C SER A 233 5.31 -10.66 2.34
N ILE A 234 4.84 -11.87 2.02
CA ILE A 234 5.67 -12.95 1.46
C ILE A 234 5.07 -13.52 0.18
N HIS A 235 5.92 -13.94 -0.75
CA HIS A 235 5.56 -14.81 -1.88
C HIS A 235 5.99 -16.27 -1.60
N PRO A 236 5.17 -17.08 -0.91
CA PRO A 236 5.58 -18.37 -0.37
C PRO A 236 5.54 -19.48 -1.42
N TYR A 237 5.89 -19.20 -2.67
CA TYR A 237 5.92 -20.20 -3.73
C TYR A 237 6.82 -21.39 -3.37
N ASN A 238 6.43 -22.58 -3.80
CA ASN A 238 7.10 -23.83 -3.48
C ASN A 238 8.01 -24.33 -4.61
N TRP A 239 8.92 -23.49 -5.10
CA TRP A 239 9.70 -23.77 -6.32
C TRP A 239 10.62 -24.99 -6.24
N TYR A 240 10.92 -25.48 -5.04
CA TYR A 240 11.75 -26.67 -4.83
C TYR A 240 10.94 -27.96 -4.69
N PHE A 241 9.61 -27.88 -4.64
CA PHE A 241 8.78 -29.07 -4.54
C PHE A 241 8.61 -29.73 -5.90
N ILE A 242 9.07 -30.98 -5.97
CA ILE A 242 8.86 -31.85 -7.11
C ILE A 242 7.89 -32.93 -6.66
N ALA A 243 6.68 -32.90 -7.21
CA ALA A 243 5.65 -33.88 -6.88
C ALA A 243 6.10 -35.30 -7.30
N GLY A 244 5.95 -36.26 -6.38
CA GLY A 244 6.11 -37.67 -6.70
C GLY A 244 4.94 -38.23 -7.52
N PRO A 245 5.03 -39.44 -8.07
CA PRO A 245 3.93 -40.06 -8.80
C PRO A 245 2.64 -40.13 -7.96
N GLY A 246 1.55 -39.54 -8.47
CA GLY A 246 0.25 -39.53 -7.80
C GLY A 246 0.09 -38.50 -6.67
N ILE A 247 1.05 -37.58 -6.52
CA ILE A 247 0.97 -36.45 -5.60
C ILE A 247 0.65 -35.20 -6.40
N GLU A 248 -0.34 -34.41 -5.97
CA GLU A 248 -0.63 -33.12 -6.57
C GLU A 248 0.51 -32.12 -6.26
N PRO A 249 0.88 -31.24 -7.21
CA PRO A 249 1.83 -30.17 -6.93
C PRO A 249 1.33 -29.28 -5.78
N GLU A 250 2.17 -29.08 -4.77
CA GLU A 250 1.93 -28.04 -3.77
C GLU A 250 2.58 -26.75 -4.27
N GLU A 251 1.81 -25.82 -4.83
CA GLU A 251 2.36 -24.55 -5.36
C GLU A 251 2.82 -23.58 -4.26
N ILE A 252 2.29 -23.75 -3.04
CA ILE A 252 2.56 -22.91 -1.87
C ILE A 252 3.30 -23.70 -0.80
N SER A 253 4.34 -23.09 -0.23
CA SER A 253 5.13 -23.61 0.88
C SER A 253 4.62 -23.04 2.21
N TYR A 254 3.75 -23.78 2.90
CA TYR A 254 3.26 -23.41 4.23
C TYR A 254 4.36 -23.32 5.28
N ARG A 255 5.46 -24.07 5.07
CA ARG A 255 6.64 -23.98 5.93
C ARG A 255 7.24 -22.58 5.92
N ARG A 256 7.42 -21.97 4.74
CA ARG A 256 8.00 -20.63 4.61
C ARG A 256 7.14 -19.56 5.31
N ILE A 257 5.81 -19.74 5.29
CA ILE A 257 4.87 -18.91 6.06
C ILE A 257 5.09 -19.10 7.57
N GLY A 258 5.20 -20.35 8.03
CA GLY A 258 5.44 -20.67 9.44
C GLY A 258 6.78 -20.16 9.97
N ASP A 259 7.84 -20.30 9.18
CA ASP A 259 9.19 -19.84 9.52
C ASP A 259 9.21 -18.31 9.63
N LEU A 260 8.57 -17.59 8.70
CA LEU A 260 8.42 -16.13 8.80
C LEU A 260 7.60 -15.71 10.02
N ARG A 261 6.49 -16.38 10.31
CA ARG A 261 5.69 -16.10 11.52
C ARG A 261 6.51 -16.26 12.80
N ASN A 262 7.35 -17.31 12.88
CA ASN A 262 8.19 -17.54 14.05
C ASN A 262 9.22 -16.42 14.24
N LEU A 263 9.80 -15.91 13.15
CA LEU A 263 10.70 -14.75 13.19
C LEU A 263 9.98 -13.50 13.73
N MET A 264 8.75 -13.24 13.30
CA MET A 264 8.00 -12.04 13.71
C MET A 264 7.60 -12.00 15.19
N VAL A 265 7.60 -13.14 15.89
CA VAL A 265 7.15 -13.24 17.29
C VAL A 265 8.26 -13.66 18.26
N ALA A 266 9.50 -13.78 17.76
CA ALA A 266 10.69 -14.09 18.55
C ALA A 266 11.13 -12.88 19.37
#